data_AF-A0AAX4K745-F1
#
_entry.id   AF-A0AAX4K745-F1
#
_cell.length_a   1.000
_cell.length_b   1.000
_cell.length_c   1.000
_cell.angle_alpha   90.00
_cell.angle_beta   90.00
_cell.angle_gamma   90.00
#
_symmetry.space_group_name_H-M   'P 1'
#
loop_
_entity.id
_entity.type
_entity.pdbx_description
1 polymer ?
#
loop_
_entity_poly.entity_id
_entity_poly.type
_entity_poly.pdbx_seq_one_letter_code
_entity_poly.pdbx_strand_id
1 'polypeptide(L)'
;MVSIPIPLNKWLSKLPAPHTKQPSDVILGLSTIMLIICTLTTPHTGGWKLFRMGIVTPFAIGVFVYLTFVQIEADEMTHWGTSILFSIFVMRLFEYFFFFSPEEHCHRMIPKSRLHSQIKSIKSNGLESGEKAEHLTLTTNEEDDILVPEPVPAPFTLEKFYWAWSLWWSYRGIGWNFQCPLPSSSLAEPYTRKSTRKEWWFKTAKFYLLAYLLDDFFRSIRNIYAADFFSGQRSYDDLSQFERGLFSTAVVIRVWYGLNNSWCATALMFVPLGYYMGWEGELTTPWGWPPMFGALSNLWKHPGLSTMWSKTWHGYNRRWLYVLGWIGIGENVLGLTHTGISSHPTIPEQLQKLHTKNGHHQALNNSPNQSGQVTPSHPIPTSITKNSGKNEGLPIRRKMSTKLMIQNLIKSFITFLLSGLNHDFGSLALLVKNYPWQTKPVYLGDILRLTPFFIVQPIGLTIEAIIKINYRRFKSTYLRGSKPEPAWLTFLERLIGFIWTWIWLGYTARPFVEGMVQLGAYRRDGGRQLFPSIFGGLIWGKWWI
;
A
#
# COMPACT_ATOMS: atom_id res chain seq x y z
N MET A 1 -27.66 -1.69 19.21
CA MET A 1 -27.24 -2.87 18.43
C MET A 1 -27.36 -4.08 19.31
N VAL A 2 -27.88 -5.19 18.81
CA VAL A 2 -27.88 -6.46 19.56
C VAL A 2 -26.44 -6.93 19.67
N SER A 3 -25.92 -7.02 20.90
CA SER A 3 -24.55 -7.49 21.15
C SER A 3 -24.53 -9.00 20.98
N ILE A 4 -23.99 -9.48 19.86
CA ILE A 4 -23.82 -10.92 19.61
C ILE A 4 -22.55 -11.38 20.33
N PRO A 5 -22.65 -12.22 21.38
CA PRO A 5 -21.48 -12.78 22.04
C PRO A 5 -20.79 -13.77 21.09
N ILE A 6 -19.46 -13.69 21.01
CA ILE A 6 -18.68 -14.67 20.25
C ILE A 6 -17.99 -15.59 21.26
N PRO A 7 -18.17 -16.92 21.17
CA PRO A 7 -17.50 -17.86 22.07
C PRO A 7 -16.02 -18.01 21.69
N LEU A 8 -15.26 -16.91 21.80
CA LEU A 8 -13.83 -16.89 21.55
C LEU A 8 -13.08 -17.78 22.55
N ASN A 9 -13.60 -17.92 23.77
CA ASN A 9 -13.00 -18.72 24.83
C ASN A 9 -12.62 -20.14 24.40
N LYS A 10 -13.48 -20.85 23.64
CA LYS A 10 -13.21 -22.22 23.17
C LYS A 10 -12.10 -22.30 22.11
N TRP A 11 -11.95 -21.25 21.30
CA TRP A 11 -10.91 -21.17 20.26
C TRP A 11 -9.60 -20.65 20.83
N LEU A 12 -9.64 -19.56 21.59
CA LEU A 12 -8.48 -18.94 22.20
C LEU A 12 -7.83 -19.81 23.27
N SER A 13 -8.58 -20.66 23.97
CA SER A 13 -8.00 -21.65 24.91
C SER A 13 -7.14 -22.71 24.23
N LYS A 14 -7.23 -22.86 22.90
CA LYS A 14 -6.35 -23.74 22.13
C LYS A 14 -5.06 -23.05 21.69
N LEU A 15 -4.98 -21.73 21.79
CA LEU A 15 -3.76 -20.99 21.49
C LEU A 15 -2.82 -21.08 22.70
N PRO A 16 -1.50 -21.14 22.47
CA PRO A 16 -0.53 -21.02 23.54
C PRO A 16 -0.70 -19.71 24.32
N ALA A 17 -0.31 -19.73 25.59
CA ALA A 17 -0.33 -18.53 26.41
C ALA A 17 0.56 -17.44 25.75
N PRO A 18 0.08 -16.19 25.66
CA PRO A 18 0.90 -15.10 25.13
C PRO A 18 2.19 -14.90 25.94
N HIS A 19 3.29 -14.59 25.24
CA HIS A 19 4.61 -14.36 25.84
C HIS A 19 5.28 -13.12 25.25
N THR A 20 6.21 -12.52 26.00
CA THR A 20 7.05 -11.43 25.49
C THR A 20 7.90 -11.93 24.32
N LYS A 21 7.91 -11.20 23.20
CA LYS A 21 8.66 -11.53 21.98
C LYS A 21 10.03 -12.11 22.26
N GLN A 22 10.30 -13.28 21.69
CA GLN A 22 11.58 -13.97 21.76
C GLN A 22 12.30 -13.96 20.40
N PRO A 23 13.63 -14.14 20.37
CA PRO A 23 14.37 -14.32 19.12
C PRO A 23 13.83 -15.46 18.25
N SER A 24 13.32 -16.53 18.86
CA SER A 24 12.70 -17.66 18.15
C SER A 24 11.47 -17.26 17.34
N ASP A 25 10.68 -16.29 17.82
CA ASP A 25 9.50 -15.79 17.10
C ASP A 25 9.91 -15.10 15.79
N VAL A 26 11.00 -14.31 15.86
CA VAL A 26 11.58 -13.63 14.69
C VAL A 26 12.13 -14.65 13.69
N ILE A 27 12.87 -15.64 14.17
CA ILE A 27 13.42 -16.72 13.32
C ILE A 27 12.28 -17.49 12.66
N LEU A 28 11.22 -17.82 13.39
CA LEU A 28 10.06 -18.54 12.87
C LEU A 28 9.35 -17.73 11.76
N GLY A 29 9.13 -16.44 11.99
CA GLY A 29 8.55 -15.53 10.99
C GLY A 29 9.40 -15.41 9.73
N LEU A 30 10.71 -15.18 9.88
CA LEU A 30 11.64 -15.07 8.76
C LEU A 30 11.80 -16.40 8.00
N SER A 31 11.84 -17.52 8.70
CA SER A 31 11.93 -18.86 8.09
C SER A 31 10.67 -19.18 7.29
N THR A 32 9.50 -18.73 7.76
CA THR A 32 8.24 -18.87 7.03
C THR A 32 8.24 -18.03 5.77
N ILE A 33 8.71 -16.78 5.84
CA ILE A 33 8.91 -15.94 4.64
C ILE A 33 9.86 -16.62 3.66
N MET A 34 10.98 -17.16 4.14
CA MET A 34 11.96 -17.82 3.30
C MET A 34 11.40 -19.10 2.65
N LEU A 35 10.58 -19.88 3.37
CA LEU A 35 9.85 -21.03 2.81
C LEU A 35 8.94 -20.59 1.67
N ILE A 36 8.20 -19.49 1.83
CA ILE A 36 7.31 -18.94 0.79
C ILE A 36 8.12 -18.54 -0.45
N ILE A 37 9.23 -17.84 -0.25
CA ILE A 37 10.11 -17.39 -1.34
C ILE A 37 10.71 -18.60 -2.06
N CYS A 38 11.22 -19.59 -1.33
CA CYS A 38 11.72 -20.84 -1.90
C CYS A 38 10.62 -21.57 -2.69
N THR A 39 9.40 -21.62 -2.15
CA THR A 39 8.27 -22.25 -2.83
C THR A 39 7.91 -21.51 -4.12
N LEU A 40 8.00 -20.17 -4.15
CA LEU A 40 7.82 -19.38 -5.38
C LEU A 40 8.90 -19.65 -6.44
N THR A 41 10.03 -20.28 -6.08
CA THR A 41 11.04 -20.69 -7.06
C THR A 41 10.69 -21.97 -7.82
N THR A 42 9.70 -22.71 -7.36
CA THR A 42 9.25 -23.97 -7.97
C THR A 42 8.50 -23.70 -9.29
N PRO A 43 8.39 -24.69 -10.20
CA PRO A 43 7.59 -24.57 -11.42
C PRO A 43 6.12 -24.29 -11.12
N HIS A 44 5.46 -23.49 -11.96
CA HIS A 44 4.01 -23.22 -11.85
C HIS A 44 3.17 -24.28 -12.57
N THR A 45 3.37 -25.55 -12.20
CA THR A 45 2.62 -26.70 -12.76
C THR A 45 1.51 -27.15 -11.81
N GLY A 46 0.55 -27.96 -12.29
CA GLY A 46 -0.59 -28.40 -11.49
C GLY A 46 -0.21 -29.02 -10.13
N GLY A 47 0.81 -29.88 -10.09
CA GLY A 47 1.28 -30.50 -8.84
C GLY A 47 1.87 -29.49 -7.85
N TRP A 48 2.69 -28.56 -8.32
CA TRP A 48 3.26 -27.51 -7.48
C TRP A 48 2.22 -26.46 -7.03
N LYS A 49 1.22 -26.17 -7.87
CA LYS A 49 0.06 -25.34 -7.49
C LYS A 49 -0.68 -25.98 -6.29
N LEU A 50 -0.97 -27.28 -6.38
CA LEU A 50 -1.59 -28.03 -5.29
C LEU A 50 -0.72 -28.07 -4.03
N PHE A 51 0.60 -28.25 -4.15
CA PHE A 51 1.53 -28.20 -3.02
C PHE A 51 1.52 -26.82 -2.32
N ARG A 52 1.60 -25.74 -3.10
CA ARG A 52 1.51 -24.35 -2.61
C ARG A 52 0.22 -24.13 -1.82
N MET A 53 -0.92 -24.48 -2.43
CA MET A 53 -2.25 -24.26 -1.86
C MET A 53 -2.56 -25.16 -0.68
N GLY A 54 -2.24 -26.44 -0.79
CA GLY A 54 -2.65 -27.49 0.16
C GLY A 54 -1.71 -27.68 1.34
N ILE A 55 -0.43 -27.33 1.20
CA ILE A 55 0.59 -27.56 2.23
C ILE A 55 1.21 -26.25 2.71
N VAL A 56 1.80 -25.48 1.80
CA VAL A 56 2.58 -24.28 2.19
C VAL A 56 1.68 -23.19 2.75
N THR A 57 0.54 -22.90 2.11
CA THR A 57 -0.38 -21.87 2.61
C THR A 57 -0.92 -22.19 4.00
N PRO A 58 -1.53 -23.36 4.29
CA PRO A 58 -2.06 -23.64 5.62
C PRO A 58 -0.96 -23.59 6.70
N PHE A 59 0.23 -24.11 6.41
CA PHE A 59 1.37 -24.04 7.31
C PHE A 59 1.77 -22.59 7.62
N ALA A 60 2.00 -21.77 6.58
CA ALA A 60 2.43 -20.39 6.75
C ALA A 60 1.35 -19.52 7.40
N ILE A 61 0.07 -19.74 7.09
CA ILE A 61 -1.05 -19.11 7.79
C ILE A 61 -1.02 -19.49 9.27
N GLY A 62 -0.86 -20.77 9.60
CA GLY A 62 -0.77 -21.24 10.97
C GLY A 62 0.33 -20.52 11.75
N VAL A 63 1.51 -20.37 11.15
CA VAL A 63 2.63 -19.64 11.76
C VAL A 63 2.33 -18.15 11.93
N PHE A 64 1.85 -17.45 10.91
CA PHE A 64 1.56 -16.02 11.03
C PHE A 64 0.41 -15.72 12.00
N VAL A 65 -0.61 -16.58 12.04
CA VAL A 65 -1.70 -16.51 13.03
C VAL A 65 -1.14 -16.75 14.43
N TYR A 66 -0.30 -17.76 14.63
CA TYR A 66 0.38 -18.01 15.89
C TYR A 66 1.17 -16.78 16.37
N LEU A 67 2.04 -16.22 15.51
CA LEU A 67 2.83 -15.03 15.83
C LEU A 67 1.96 -13.81 16.13
N THR A 68 0.82 -13.68 15.45
CA THR A 68 -0.14 -12.59 15.72
C THR A 68 -0.70 -12.64 17.13
N PHE A 69 -1.05 -13.83 17.63
CA PHE A 69 -1.76 -13.96 18.90
C PHE A 69 -0.86 -14.17 20.12
N VAL A 70 0.24 -14.88 19.95
CA VAL A 70 1.09 -15.31 21.07
C VAL A 70 2.13 -14.24 21.43
N GLN A 71 2.66 -13.52 20.44
CA GLN A 71 3.73 -12.56 20.68
C GLN A 71 3.23 -11.23 21.28
N ILE A 72 3.73 -10.87 22.46
CA ILE A 72 3.58 -9.54 23.06
C ILE A 72 4.81 -8.72 22.69
N GLU A 73 4.61 -7.63 21.94
CA GLU A 73 5.69 -6.68 21.64
C GLU A 73 6.13 -5.94 22.90
N ALA A 74 7.43 -5.73 23.06
CA ALA A 74 8.01 -5.03 24.20
C ALA A 74 7.73 -3.51 24.16
N ASP A 75 7.42 -2.99 22.98
CA ASP A 75 7.16 -1.60 22.71
C ASP A 75 5.70 -1.35 22.26
N GLU A 76 5.14 -0.21 22.66
CA GLU A 76 3.84 0.25 22.16
C GLU A 76 3.91 0.62 20.65
N MET A 77 5.13 0.95 20.18
CA MET A 77 5.65 1.02 18.80
C MET A 77 4.98 0.13 17.74
N THR A 78 4.99 -1.15 18.03
CA THR A 78 4.80 -2.18 17.02
C THR A 78 3.67 -3.12 17.38
N HIS A 79 3.17 -3.11 18.62
CA HIS A 79 2.18 -4.08 19.13
C HIS A 79 0.98 -4.31 18.18
N TRP A 80 0.30 -3.23 17.78
CA TRP A 80 -0.81 -3.32 16.83
C TRP A 80 -0.33 -3.51 15.39
N GLY A 81 0.74 -2.80 14.99
CA GLY A 81 1.27 -2.80 13.62
C GLY A 81 1.79 -4.17 13.18
N THR A 82 2.51 -4.89 14.05
CA THR A 82 3.02 -6.24 13.79
C THR A 82 1.87 -7.22 13.55
N SER A 83 0.80 -7.14 14.34
CA SER A 83 -0.38 -8.00 14.19
C SER A 83 -1.05 -7.77 12.82
N ILE A 84 -1.15 -6.51 12.39
CA ILE A 84 -1.65 -6.17 11.05
C ILE A 84 -0.69 -6.65 9.96
N LEU A 85 0.62 -6.52 10.17
CA LEU A 85 1.63 -6.97 9.20
C LEU A 85 1.52 -8.47 8.92
N PHE A 86 1.34 -9.30 9.97
CA PHE A 86 1.11 -10.73 9.79
C PHE A 86 -0.19 -11.04 9.07
N SER A 87 -1.27 -10.28 9.32
CA SER A 87 -2.50 -10.36 8.51
C SER A 87 -2.25 -10.06 7.04
N ILE A 88 -1.46 -9.02 6.74
CA ILE A 88 -1.07 -8.69 5.36
C ILE A 88 -0.31 -9.87 4.73
N PHE A 89 0.61 -10.52 5.47
CA PHE A 89 1.31 -11.70 4.94
C PHE A 89 0.37 -12.86 4.61
N VAL A 90 -0.64 -13.10 5.44
CA VAL A 90 -1.71 -14.06 5.14
C VAL A 90 -2.45 -13.66 3.85
N MET A 91 -2.81 -12.38 3.68
CA MET A 91 -3.46 -11.91 2.46
C MET A 91 -2.56 -12.04 1.22
N ARG A 92 -1.24 -11.84 1.34
CA ARG A 92 -0.29 -12.06 0.24
C ARG A 92 -0.13 -13.52 -0.12
N LEU A 93 -0.19 -14.43 0.85
CA LEU A 93 -0.23 -15.87 0.58
C LEU A 93 -1.45 -16.23 -0.26
N PHE A 94 -2.63 -15.70 0.09
CA PHE A 94 -3.84 -15.88 -0.70
C PHE A 94 -3.72 -15.25 -2.09
N GLU A 95 -3.15 -14.05 -2.20
CA GLU A 95 -2.85 -13.42 -3.50
C GLU A 95 -1.98 -14.38 -4.34
N TYR A 96 -0.82 -14.79 -3.83
CA TYR A 96 0.19 -15.48 -4.65
C TYR A 96 -0.08 -16.95 -4.89
N PHE A 97 -0.72 -17.65 -3.96
CA PHE A 97 -0.90 -19.11 -4.06
C PHE A 97 -2.33 -19.52 -4.43
N PHE A 98 -3.33 -18.65 -4.27
CA PHE A 98 -4.73 -18.99 -4.58
C PHE A 98 -5.31 -18.16 -5.73
N PHE A 99 -5.37 -16.84 -5.56
CA PHE A 99 -6.23 -16.01 -6.41
C PHE A 99 -5.52 -15.43 -7.62
N PHE A 100 -4.27 -15.03 -7.46
CA PHE A 100 -3.51 -14.27 -8.44
C PHE A 100 -2.04 -14.72 -8.44
N SER A 101 -1.81 -15.93 -8.95
CA SER A 101 -0.45 -16.45 -9.09
C SER A 101 0.47 -15.49 -9.84
N PRO A 102 1.63 -15.13 -9.27
CA PRO A 102 2.44 -14.08 -9.83
C PRO A 102 3.09 -14.49 -11.15
N GLU A 103 3.32 -15.78 -11.40
CA GLU A 103 3.86 -16.26 -12.68
C GLU A 103 2.95 -16.00 -13.89
N GLU A 104 1.64 -15.92 -13.68
CA GLU A 104 0.66 -15.69 -14.74
C GLU A 104 0.23 -14.22 -14.81
N HIS A 105 0.25 -13.53 -13.67
CA HIS A 105 -0.36 -12.21 -13.55
C HIS A 105 0.62 -11.08 -13.23
N CYS A 106 1.76 -11.35 -12.61
CA CYS A 106 2.69 -10.31 -12.15
C CYS A 106 3.99 -10.33 -12.96
N HIS A 107 4.30 -9.21 -13.61
CA HIS A 107 5.58 -9.03 -14.28
C HIS A 107 6.21 -7.71 -13.87
N ARG A 108 7.54 -7.72 -13.74
CA ARG A 108 8.30 -6.49 -13.55
C ARG A 108 8.37 -5.75 -14.88
N MET A 109 8.48 -4.44 -14.82
CA MET A 109 8.65 -3.55 -15.95
C MET A 109 10.11 -3.12 -16.04
N ILE A 110 10.78 -3.49 -17.12
CA ILE A 110 12.19 -3.15 -17.37
C ILE A 110 12.32 -2.29 -18.63
N PRO A 111 13.31 -1.37 -18.70
CA PRO A 111 13.63 -0.65 -19.92
C PRO A 111 13.95 -1.63 -21.07
N LYS A 112 13.43 -1.36 -22.27
CA LYS A 112 13.66 -2.19 -23.47
C LYS A 112 15.15 -2.37 -23.79
N SER A 113 15.98 -1.38 -23.47
CA SER A 113 17.44 -1.43 -23.63
C SER A 113 18.10 -2.56 -22.82
N ARG A 114 17.60 -2.86 -21.61
CA ARG A 114 18.13 -3.96 -20.77
C ARG A 114 17.87 -5.33 -21.41
N LEU A 115 16.69 -5.53 -22.00
CA LEU A 115 16.35 -6.81 -22.65
C LEU A 115 17.29 -7.11 -23.82
N HIS A 116 17.62 -6.09 -24.63
CA HIS A 116 18.53 -6.26 -25.77
C HIS A 116 19.96 -6.60 -25.34
N SER A 117 20.44 -6.01 -24.25
CA SER A 117 21.77 -6.32 -23.69
C SER A 117 21.87 -7.78 -23.21
N GLN A 118 20.82 -8.31 -22.57
CA GLN A 118 20.77 -9.70 -22.13
C GLN A 118 20.75 -10.66 -23.32
N ILE A 119 19.95 -10.37 -24.36
CA ILE A 119 19.87 -11.21 -25.57
C ILE A 119 21.21 -11.23 -26.32
N LYS A 120 21.91 -10.08 -26.43
CA LYS A 120 23.23 -10.02 -27.08
C LYS A 120 24.29 -10.81 -26.31
N SER A 121 24.30 -10.72 -24.97
CA SER A 121 25.20 -11.49 -24.10
C SER A 121 24.99 -13.01 -24.23
N ILE A 122 23.74 -13.45 -24.37
CA ILE A 122 23.42 -14.87 -24.59
C ILE A 122 23.90 -15.34 -25.97
N LYS A 123 23.79 -14.50 -27.01
CA LYS A 123 24.24 -14.85 -28.37
C LYS A 123 25.76 -14.81 -28.56
N SER A 124 26.48 -13.93 -27.86
CA SER A 124 27.95 -13.86 -27.98
C SER A 124 28.67 -15.09 -27.41
N ASN A 125 28.00 -15.92 -26.60
CA ASN A 125 28.56 -17.17 -26.08
C ASN A 125 28.31 -18.39 -26.99
N GLY A 126 27.72 -18.21 -28.18
CA GLY A 126 27.49 -19.28 -29.14
C GLY A 126 27.36 -18.75 -30.57
N LEU A 127 28.43 -18.95 -31.35
CA LEU A 127 28.64 -18.57 -32.76
C LEU A 127 28.91 -17.08 -33.02
N GLU A 128 30.19 -16.80 -33.30
CA GLU A 128 30.63 -15.68 -34.14
C GLU A 128 30.13 -15.90 -35.58
N SER A 129 28.95 -15.40 -35.92
CA SER A 129 28.59 -15.17 -37.33
C SER A 129 28.77 -13.69 -37.66
N GLY A 130 29.84 -13.39 -38.39
CA GLY A 130 30.23 -12.06 -38.80
C GLY A 130 29.33 -11.45 -39.87
N GLU A 131 28.17 -10.93 -39.47
CA GLU A 131 27.37 -10.03 -40.30
C GLU A 131 27.33 -8.63 -39.70
N LYS A 132 27.80 -7.67 -40.49
CA LYS A 132 27.88 -6.24 -40.20
C LYS A 132 26.48 -5.70 -39.89
N ALA A 133 26.19 -5.50 -38.61
CA ALA A 133 24.99 -4.79 -38.17
C ALA A 133 25.14 -3.30 -38.52
N GLU A 134 24.42 -2.86 -39.55
CA GLU A 134 24.29 -1.45 -39.91
C GLU A 134 23.65 -0.65 -38.76
N HIS A 135 24.24 0.51 -38.55
CA HIS A 135 24.07 1.41 -37.43
C HIS A 135 22.74 2.17 -37.55
N LEU A 136 21.62 1.60 -37.07
CA LEU A 136 20.40 2.37 -36.81
C LEU A 136 20.56 3.07 -35.45
N THR A 137 21.15 4.27 -35.46
CA THR A 137 21.12 5.23 -34.34
C THR A 137 19.71 5.79 -34.19
N LEU A 138 18.80 4.98 -33.66
CA LEU A 138 17.64 5.51 -32.94
C LEU A 138 18.17 6.23 -31.69
N THR A 139 17.73 7.46 -31.51
CA THR A 139 18.11 8.33 -30.40
C THR A 139 17.95 7.60 -29.06
N THR A 140 19.08 7.28 -28.43
CA THR A 140 19.21 6.48 -27.19
C THR A 140 18.35 6.97 -26.02
N ASN A 141 17.86 8.20 -26.07
CA ASN A 141 17.04 8.78 -25.00
C ASN A 141 15.58 8.30 -25.00
N GLU A 142 15.01 7.88 -26.14
CA GLU A 142 13.60 7.46 -26.21
C GLU A 142 13.40 5.95 -25.93
N GLU A 143 14.39 5.10 -26.25
CA GLU A 143 14.28 3.65 -26.02
C GLU A 143 14.37 3.25 -24.53
N ASP A 144 15.03 4.06 -23.70
CA ASP A 144 15.13 3.83 -22.25
C ASP A 144 13.81 4.09 -21.50
N ASP A 145 12.89 4.84 -22.10
CA ASP A 145 11.58 5.15 -21.52
C ASP A 145 10.51 4.11 -21.84
N ILE A 146 10.73 3.27 -22.87
CA ILE A 146 9.80 2.18 -23.23
C ILE A 146 10.02 1.01 -22.28
N LEU A 147 9.06 0.79 -21.39
CA LEU A 147 9.06 -0.33 -20.44
C LEU A 147 8.40 -1.56 -21.05
N VAL A 148 9.07 -2.71 -20.95
CA VAL A 148 8.56 -4.02 -21.39
C VAL A 148 8.45 -4.98 -20.19
N PRO A 149 7.53 -5.96 -20.24
CA PRO A 149 7.46 -7.03 -19.25
C PRO A 149 8.77 -7.83 -19.17
N GLU A 150 9.32 -7.95 -17.97
CA GLU A 150 10.41 -8.89 -17.66
C GLU A 150 9.86 -10.31 -17.72
N PRO A 151 10.50 -11.22 -18.48
CA PRO A 151 10.09 -12.62 -18.49
C PRO A 151 10.25 -13.23 -17.10
N VAL A 152 9.35 -14.14 -16.74
CA VAL A 152 9.46 -14.88 -15.48
C VAL A 152 10.68 -15.81 -15.57
N PRO A 153 11.65 -15.71 -14.64
CA PRO A 153 12.85 -16.56 -14.71
C PRO A 153 12.52 -18.05 -14.58
N ALA A 154 13.42 -18.90 -15.08
CA ALA A 154 13.21 -20.36 -15.04
C ALA A 154 13.16 -20.89 -13.60
N PRO A 155 12.37 -21.94 -13.30
CA PRO A 155 12.29 -22.51 -11.96
C PRO A 155 13.62 -23.00 -11.41
N PHE A 156 13.75 -23.03 -10.08
CA PHE A 156 14.95 -23.48 -9.35
C PHE A 156 16.26 -22.77 -9.74
N THR A 157 16.16 -21.55 -10.27
CA THR A 157 17.31 -20.70 -10.54
C THR A 157 17.48 -19.63 -9.46
N LEU A 158 18.71 -19.16 -9.30
CA LEU A 158 19.01 -18.01 -8.43
C LEU A 158 18.28 -16.74 -8.90
N GLU A 159 18.11 -16.57 -10.21
CA GLU A 159 17.36 -15.46 -10.78
C GLU A 159 15.89 -15.50 -10.36
N LYS A 160 15.26 -16.68 -10.39
CA LYS A 160 13.90 -16.87 -9.89
C LYS A 160 13.79 -16.64 -8.39
N PHE A 161 14.81 -17.03 -7.63
CA PHE A 161 14.89 -16.72 -6.20
C PHE A 161 14.91 -15.21 -5.95
N TYR A 162 15.74 -14.45 -6.67
CA TYR A 162 15.77 -12.98 -6.55
C TYR A 162 14.47 -12.32 -7.03
N TRP A 163 13.84 -12.86 -8.08
CA TRP A 163 12.53 -12.43 -8.53
C TRP A 163 11.46 -12.64 -7.45
N ALA A 164 11.41 -13.83 -6.84
CA ALA A 164 10.47 -14.17 -5.77
C ALA A 164 10.71 -13.33 -4.51
N TRP A 165 11.98 -13.11 -4.14
CA TRP A 165 12.37 -12.24 -3.05
C TRP A 165 11.90 -10.80 -3.27
N SER A 166 12.15 -10.26 -4.47
CA SER A 166 11.68 -8.93 -4.86
C SER A 166 10.17 -8.81 -4.80
N LEU A 167 9.45 -9.81 -5.30
CA LEU A 167 7.99 -9.86 -5.25
C LEU A 167 7.45 -9.87 -3.82
N TRP A 168 8.07 -10.63 -2.92
CA TRP A 168 7.62 -10.73 -1.52
C TRP A 168 7.81 -9.41 -0.75
N TRP A 169 8.93 -8.72 -0.94
CA TRP A 169 9.21 -7.48 -0.22
C TRP A 169 8.68 -6.22 -0.94
N SER A 170 8.27 -6.32 -2.20
CA SER A 170 7.63 -5.21 -2.93
C SER A 170 6.14 -5.07 -2.57
N TYR A 171 5.84 -4.54 -1.39
CA TYR A 171 4.45 -4.31 -0.93
C TYR A 171 3.64 -3.41 -1.88
N ARG A 172 4.31 -2.42 -2.49
CA ARG A 172 3.67 -1.43 -3.37
C ARG A 172 3.76 -1.80 -4.85
N GLY A 173 4.46 -2.88 -5.20
CA GLY A 173 4.68 -3.30 -6.59
C GLY A 173 5.39 -2.24 -7.43
N ILE A 174 6.41 -1.56 -6.88
CA ILE A 174 7.08 -0.47 -7.60
C ILE A 174 7.85 -1.03 -8.80
N GLY A 175 7.53 -0.57 -10.00
CA GLY A 175 8.08 -1.15 -11.22
C GLY A 175 7.50 -2.52 -11.58
N TRP A 176 6.38 -2.93 -10.96
CA TRP A 176 5.59 -4.08 -11.40
C TRP A 176 4.35 -3.60 -12.14
N ASN A 177 3.74 -4.50 -12.91
CA ASN A 177 2.50 -4.18 -13.63
C ASN A 177 1.36 -3.79 -12.67
N PHE A 178 1.26 -4.37 -11.48
CA PHE A 178 0.26 -3.99 -10.45
C PHE A 178 0.81 -3.01 -9.41
N GLN A 179 1.30 -1.86 -9.88
CA GLN A 179 1.86 -0.83 -9.02
C GLN A 179 0.77 0.00 -8.32
N CYS A 180 0.99 0.30 -7.03
CA CYS A 180 0.20 1.32 -6.33
C CYS A 180 0.36 2.68 -7.03
N PRO A 181 -0.72 3.43 -7.31
CA PRO A 181 -0.62 4.75 -7.92
C PRO A 181 0.29 5.65 -7.08
N LEU A 182 1.33 6.19 -7.71
CA LEU A 182 2.26 7.11 -7.06
C LEU A 182 1.92 8.55 -7.42
N PRO A 183 1.98 9.49 -6.47
CA PRO A 183 1.93 10.90 -6.80
C PRO A 183 3.20 11.31 -7.54
N SER A 184 3.13 12.38 -8.34
CA SER A 184 4.27 12.90 -9.12
C SER A 184 5.50 13.22 -8.26
N SER A 185 5.30 13.63 -7.00
CA SER A 185 6.41 13.87 -6.05
C SER A 185 7.20 12.61 -5.70
N SER A 186 6.57 11.44 -5.81
CA SER A 186 7.20 10.13 -5.57
C SER A 186 7.88 9.57 -6.81
N LEU A 187 7.77 10.26 -7.95
CA LEU A 187 8.42 9.93 -9.22
C LEU A 187 9.51 10.95 -9.59
N ALA A 188 9.79 11.90 -8.69
CA ALA A 188 10.82 12.92 -8.86
C ALA A 188 12.10 12.55 -8.11
N GLU A 189 13.21 13.22 -8.42
CA GLU A 189 14.48 13.06 -7.71
C GLU A 189 14.30 13.23 -6.18
N PRO A 190 14.95 12.38 -5.35
CA PRO A 190 15.93 11.34 -5.65
C PRO A 190 15.31 9.92 -5.69
N TYR A 191 14.11 9.76 -6.25
CA TYR A 191 13.40 8.48 -6.34
C TYR A 191 13.28 7.95 -7.77
N THR A 192 14.13 8.42 -8.69
CA THR A 192 14.17 7.98 -10.08
C THR A 192 15.24 6.91 -10.28
N ARG A 193 15.18 6.18 -11.40
CA ARG A 193 16.22 5.21 -11.76
C ARG A 193 17.62 5.81 -11.93
N LYS A 194 17.70 7.14 -12.12
CA LYS A 194 18.94 7.90 -12.29
C LYS A 194 19.44 8.52 -10.96
N SER A 195 18.65 8.39 -9.89
CA SER A 195 18.98 9.00 -8.60
C SER A 195 20.19 8.38 -7.95
N THR A 196 21.04 9.23 -7.37
CA THR A 196 22.21 8.75 -6.64
C THR A 196 21.81 8.21 -5.27
N ARG A 197 22.45 7.12 -4.83
CA ARG A 197 22.23 6.54 -3.49
C ARG A 197 22.54 7.54 -2.37
N LYS A 198 23.56 8.39 -2.58
CA LYS A 198 24.00 9.43 -1.63
C LYS A 198 22.91 10.46 -1.38
N GLU A 199 22.37 11.08 -2.44
CA GLU A 199 21.30 12.08 -2.31
C GLU A 199 20.03 11.50 -1.70
N TRP A 200 19.66 10.29 -2.12
CA TRP A 200 18.53 9.57 -1.55
C TRP A 200 18.71 9.31 -0.05
N TRP A 201 19.90 8.88 0.38
CA TRP A 201 20.20 8.62 1.78
C TRP A 201 20.05 9.88 2.63
N PHE A 202 20.65 11.01 2.20
CA PHE A 202 20.54 12.28 2.94
C PHE A 202 19.09 12.76 3.05
N LYS A 203 18.31 12.67 1.96
CA LYS A 203 16.91 13.06 1.97
C LYS A 203 16.07 12.17 2.89
N THR A 204 16.32 10.85 2.84
CA THR A 204 15.61 9.86 3.66
C THR A 204 15.95 10.00 5.14
N ALA A 205 17.23 10.17 5.48
CA ALA A 205 17.70 10.39 6.85
C ALA A 205 17.13 11.69 7.43
N LYS A 206 17.14 12.80 6.67
CA LYS A 206 16.52 14.07 7.08
C LYS A 206 15.02 13.91 7.32
N PHE A 207 14.31 13.25 6.41
CA PHE A 207 12.89 12.98 6.58
C PHE A 207 12.62 12.14 7.83
N TYR A 208 13.39 11.07 8.04
CA TYR A 208 13.26 10.18 9.18
C TYR A 208 13.46 10.91 10.51
N LEU A 209 14.49 11.77 10.60
CA LEU A 209 14.72 12.60 11.78
C LEU A 209 13.54 13.55 12.08
N LEU A 210 13.03 14.24 11.05
CA LEU A 210 11.87 15.12 11.21
C LEU A 210 10.61 14.34 11.62
N ALA A 211 10.41 13.16 11.04
CA ALA A 211 9.29 12.28 11.38
C ALA A 211 9.38 11.79 12.83
N TYR A 212 10.59 11.44 13.30
CA TYR A 212 10.84 11.07 14.69
C TYR A 212 10.51 12.21 15.65
N LEU A 213 11.00 13.43 15.38
CA LEU A 213 10.72 14.59 16.22
C LEU A 213 9.22 14.91 16.29
N LEU A 214 8.51 14.77 15.17
CA LEU A 214 7.07 14.95 15.12
C LEU A 214 6.33 13.90 15.96
N ASP A 215 6.68 12.62 15.83
CA ASP A 215 6.08 11.59 16.69
C ASP A 215 6.47 11.76 18.15
N ASP A 216 7.70 12.15 18.47
CA ASP A 216 8.14 12.37 19.84
C ASP A 216 7.33 13.47 20.55
N PHE A 217 7.03 14.56 19.84
CA PHE A 217 6.13 15.61 20.31
C PHE A 217 4.73 15.05 20.63
N PHE A 218 4.11 14.35 19.68
CA PHE A 218 2.77 13.80 19.88
C PHE A 218 2.75 12.63 20.88
N ARG A 219 3.83 11.86 21.00
CA ARG A 219 4.00 10.83 22.02
C ARG A 219 4.05 11.44 23.41
N SER A 220 4.75 12.55 23.58
CA SER A 220 4.76 13.30 24.83
C SER A 220 3.35 13.78 25.20
N ILE A 221 2.57 14.25 24.22
CA ILE A 221 1.14 14.58 24.43
C ILE A 221 0.35 13.35 24.89
N ARG A 222 0.44 12.22 24.17
CA ARG A 222 -0.31 10.99 24.52
C ARG A 222 0.00 10.51 25.93
N ASN A 223 1.28 10.52 26.30
CA ASN A 223 1.78 9.84 27.50
C ASN A 223 1.87 10.74 28.74
N ILE A 224 1.78 12.07 28.58
CA ILE A 224 1.81 13.01 29.70
C ILE A 224 0.49 13.78 29.80
N TYR A 225 0.15 14.54 28.76
CA TYR A 225 -1.01 15.42 28.80
C TYR A 225 -2.34 14.67 28.70
N ALA A 226 -2.40 13.65 27.85
CA ALA A 226 -3.61 12.90 27.52
C ALA A 226 -3.62 11.47 28.11
N ALA A 227 -2.84 11.25 29.17
CA ALA A 227 -2.59 9.91 29.70
C ALA A 227 -3.87 9.21 30.21
N ASP A 228 -4.82 9.98 30.74
CA ASP A 228 -6.14 9.51 31.18
C ASP A 228 -6.96 8.92 30.02
N PHE A 229 -6.99 9.60 28.88
CA PHE A 229 -7.65 9.12 27.68
C PHE A 229 -6.91 7.90 27.11
N PHE A 230 -5.59 8.00 26.86
CA PHE A 230 -4.83 6.93 26.21
C PHE A 230 -4.65 5.67 27.06
N SER A 231 -4.80 5.76 28.39
CA SER A 231 -4.91 4.60 29.29
C SER A 231 -6.29 3.94 29.28
N GLY A 232 -7.31 4.63 28.73
CA GLY A 232 -8.70 4.20 28.67
C GLY A 232 -9.51 4.54 29.92
N GLN A 233 -9.03 5.46 30.77
CA GLN A 233 -9.75 5.93 31.96
C GLN A 233 -10.81 6.98 31.64
N ARG A 234 -10.61 7.77 30.58
CA ARG A 234 -11.56 8.80 30.10
C ARG A 234 -12.21 8.40 28.78
N SER A 235 -13.52 8.60 28.65
CA SER A 235 -14.25 8.29 27.42
C SER A 235 -13.99 9.34 26.33
N TYR A 236 -14.13 8.96 25.06
CA TYR A 236 -14.08 9.89 23.93
C TYR A 236 -15.21 10.93 23.98
N ASP A 237 -16.35 10.56 24.55
CA ASP A 237 -17.50 11.45 24.69
C ASP A 237 -17.23 12.60 25.68
N ASP A 238 -16.38 12.37 26.68
CA ASP A 238 -16.00 13.35 27.71
C ASP A 238 -14.98 14.38 27.21
N LEU A 239 -14.44 14.17 26.00
CA LEU A 239 -13.46 15.08 25.39
C LEU A 239 -14.15 16.29 24.79
N SER A 240 -13.58 17.48 25.03
CA SER A 240 -13.90 18.68 24.28
C SER A 240 -13.58 18.51 22.79
N GLN A 241 -14.18 19.34 21.93
CA GLN A 241 -13.92 19.26 20.48
C GLN A 241 -12.44 19.50 20.14
N PHE A 242 -11.75 20.33 20.92
CA PHE A 242 -10.30 20.54 20.78
C PHE A 242 -9.51 19.28 21.14
N GLU A 243 -9.78 18.66 22.29
CA GLU A 243 -9.14 17.41 22.72
C GLU A 243 -9.37 16.29 21.70
N ARG A 244 -10.61 16.14 21.19
CA ARG A 244 -10.93 15.18 20.14
C ARG A 244 -10.05 15.38 18.90
N GLY A 245 -9.88 16.61 18.46
CA GLY A 245 -9.00 16.95 17.33
C GLY A 245 -7.52 16.64 17.62
N LEU A 246 -7.04 17.03 18.79
CA LEU A 246 -5.65 16.83 19.20
C LEU A 246 -5.31 15.34 19.36
N PHE A 247 -6.15 14.58 20.05
CA PHE A 247 -5.92 13.16 20.34
C PHE A 247 -6.07 12.31 19.07
N SER A 248 -7.03 12.65 18.20
CA SER A 248 -7.13 12.03 16.86
C SER A 248 -5.87 12.28 16.03
N THR A 249 -5.33 13.51 16.07
CA THR A 249 -4.07 13.85 15.39
C THR A 249 -2.91 13.03 15.97
N ALA A 250 -2.84 12.88 17.29
CA ALA A 250 -1.81 12.08 17.95
C ALA A 250 -1.85 10.60 17.53
N VAL A 251 -3.04 10.03 17.35
CA VAL A 251 -3.22 8.67 16.78
C VAL A 251 -2.76 8.61 15.33
N VAL A 252 -3.17 9.57 14.49
CA VAL A 252 -2.80 9.62 13.07
C VAL A 252 -1.28 9.74 12.90
N ILE A 253 -0.63 10.62 13.65
CA ILE A 253 0.83 10.78 13.63
C ILE A 253 1.53 9.50 14.06
N ARG A 254 1.00 8.82 15.09
CA ARG A 254 1.57 7.55 15.56
C ARG A 254 1.56 6.46 14.50
N VAL A 255 0.43 6.30 13.81
CA VAL A 255 0.27 5.34 12.70
C VAL A 255 1.14 5.73 11.52
N TRP A 256 1.14 7.02 11.16
CA TRP A 256 1.97 7.57 10.09
C TRP A 256 3.46 7.33 10.36
N TYR A 257 3.94 7.63 11.56
CA TYR A 257 5.33 7.43 11.94
C TYR A 257 5.69 5.94 11.98
N GLY A 258 4.87 5.09 12.60
CA GLY A 258 5.15 3.65 12.68
C GLY A 258 5.33 2.98 11.31
N LEU A 259 4.49 3.36 10.35
CA LEU A 259 4.63 2.89 8.97
C LEU A 259 5.89 3.46 8.30
N ASN A 260 6.19 4.76 8.46
CA ASN A 260 7.39 5.37 7.86
C ASN A 260 8.67 4.82 8.50
N ASN A 261 8.65 4.55 9.80
CA ASN A 261 9.75 3.96 10.53
C ASN A 261 10.10 2.60 9.92
N SER A 262 9.10 1.74 9.75
CA SER A 262 9.29 0.43 9.12
C SER A 262 9.78 0.55 7.68
N TRP A 263 9.19 1.46 6.89
CA TRP A 263 9.60 1.70 5.49
C TRP A 263 11.03 2.20 5.39
N CYS A 264 11.39 3.26 6.12
CA CYS A 264 12.70 3.86 6.10
C CYS A 264 13.76 2.93 6.67
N ALA A 265 13.49 2.24 7.79
CA ALA A 265 14.43 1.27 8.36
C ALA A 265 14.74 0.16 7.35
N THR A 266 13.71 -0.38 6.69
CA THR A 266 13.87 -1.43 5.67
C THR A 266 14.63 -0.91 4.45
N ALA A 267 14.32 0.31 3.99
CA ALA A 267 15.02 0.95 2.87
C ALA A 267 16.50 1.21 3.18
N LEU A 268 16.79 1.70 4.40
CA LEU A 268 18.14 1.98 4.89
C LEU A 268 18.95 0.71 5.11
N MET A 269 18.32 -0.47 5.18
CA MET A 269 19.02 -1.75 5.13
C MET A 269 19.29 -2.19 3.68
N PHE A 270 18.26 -2.22 2.82
CA PHE A 270 18.41 -2.81 1.48
C PHE A 270 19.18 -1.94 0.49
N VAL A 271 19.06 -0.61 0.53
CA VAL A 271 19.76 0.26 -0.42
C VAL A 271 21.28 0.23 -0.20
N PRO A 272 21.82 0.33 1.03
CA PRO A 272 23.25 0.14 1.28
C PRO A 272 23.72 -1.27 0.99
N LEU A 273 22.95 -2.31 1.34
CA LEU A 273 23.28 -3.69 0.96
C LEU A 273 23.44 -3.81 -0.56
N GLY A 274 22.53 -3.19 -1.32
CA GLY A 274 22.61 -3.07 -2.76
C GLY A 274 23.89 -2.44 -3.27
N TYR A 275 24.34 -1.36 -2.63
CA TYR A 275 25.59 -0.69 -2.96
C TYR A 275 26.80 -1.60 -2.73
N TYR A 276 26.91 -2.21 -1.56
CA TYR A 276 28.06 -3.06 -1.21
C TYR A 276 28.12 -4.34 -2.05
N MET A 277 26.96 -4.86 -2.46
CA MET A 277 26.86 -6.08 -3.30
C MET A 277 26.86 -5.78 -4.80
N GLY A 278 26.85 -4.52 -5.23
CA GLY A 278 26.73 -4.15 -6.65
C GLY A 278 25.38 -4.50 -7.29
N TRP A 279 24.31 -4.61 -6.50
CA TRP A 279 22.98 -5.01 -6.97
C TRP A 279 22.13 -3.81 -7.42
N GLU A 280 21.63 -3.87 -8.66
CA GLU A 280 20.86 -2.80 -9.33
C GLU A 280 19.36 -3.14 -9.54
N GLY A 281 18.76 -3.82 -8.55
CA GLY A 281 17.34 -4.19 -8.52
C GLY A 281 16.45 -3.18 -7.80
N GLU A 282 15.13 -3.37 -7.89
CA GLU A 282 14.11 -2.52 -7.24
C GLU A 282 14.41 -2.29 -5.76
N LEU A 283 14.55 -3.36 -4.99
CA LEU A 283 14.75 -3.25 -3.54
C LEU A 283 16.12 -2.68 -3.16
N THR A 284 17.10 -2.71 -4.05
CA THR A 284 18.50 -2.41 -3.74
C THR A 284 18.92 -1.02 -4.26
N THR A 285 17.98 -0.26 -4.79
CA THR A 285 18.23 1.05 -5.41
C THR A 285 17.20 2.09 -4.97
N PRO A 286 17.54 3.39 -4.99
CA PRO A 286 16.66 4.48 -4.52
C PRO A 286 15.26 4.49 -5.12
N TRP A 287 15.11 4.12 -6.40
CA TRP A 287 13.85 4.21 -7.12
C TRP A 287 12.79 3.21 -6.65
N GLY A 288 13.19 2.09 -6.03
CA GLY A 288 12.25 1.16 -5.41
C GLY A 288 11.71 1.63 -4.05
N TRP A 289 12.29 2.70 -3.49
CA TRP A 289 11.92 3.26 -2.19
C TRP A 289 11.39 4.70 -2.26
N PRO A 290 10.36 4.99 -3.09
CA PRO A 290 9.75 6.30 -3.08
C PRO A 290 9.03 6.55 -1.74
N PRO A 291 8.72 7.81 -1.37
CA PRO A 291 8.01 8.12 -0.14
C PRO A 291 6.74 7.29 0.00
N MET A 292 6.53 6.75 1.20
CA MET A 292 5.41 5.86 1.47
C MET A 292 4.06 6.61 1.49
N PHE A 293 4.09 7.87 1.90
CA PHE A 293 2.97 8.81 1.82
C PHE A 293 3.19 9.81 0.69
N GLY A 294 2.10 10.26 0.08
CA GLY A 294 2.14 11.39 -0.85
C GLY A 294 2.29 12.72 -0.12
N ALA A 295 2.89 13.70 -0.79
CA ALA A 295 3.05 15.04 -0.21
C ALA A 295 1.69 15.72 -0.01
N LEU A 296 1.51 16.41 1.12
CA LEU A 296 0.32 17.23 1.39
C LEU A 296 0.10 18.33 0.35
N SER A 297 1.18 18.80 -0.29
CA SER A 297 1.08 19.73 -1.42
C SER A 297 0.31 19.16 -2.61
N ASN A 298 0.35 17.84 -2.83
CA ASN A 298 -0.46 17.18 -3.85
C ASN A 298 -1.93 17.10 -3.45
N LEU A 299 -2.22 16.85 -2.16
CA LEU A 299 -3.57 16.92 -1.63
C LEU A 299 -4.13 18.34 -1.75
N TRP A 300 -3.34 19.37 -1.46
CA TRP A 300 -3.74 20.76 -1.66
C TRP A 300 -4.03 21.09 -3.13
N LYS A 301 -3.20 20.60 -4.07
CA LYS A 301 -3.40 20.81 -5.51
C LYS A 301 -4.63 20.10 -6.04
N HIS A 302 -4.96 18.92 -5.49
CA HIS A 302 -6.09 18.08 -5.89
C HIS A 302 -6.88 17.60 -4.67
N PRO A 303 -7.62 18.48 -3.98
CA PRO A 303 -8.19 18.12 -2.70
C PRO A 303 -9.40 17.19 -2.80
N GLY A 304 -9.59 16.43 -1.73
CA GLY A 304 -10.66 15.45 -1.59
C GLY A 304 -10.19 14.15 -0.95
N LEU A 305 -11.16 13.43 -0.38
CA LEU A 305 -11.03 12.09 0.17
C LEU A 305 -10.48 11.11 -0.87
N SER A 306 -10.88 11.28 -2.14
CA SER A 306 -10.39 10.44 -3.22
C SER A 306 -8.87 10.55 -3.34
N THR A 307 -8.32 11.77 -3.36
CA THR A 307 -6.86 11.97 -3.41
C THR A 307 -6.19 11.50 -2.12
N MET A 308 -6.82 11.73 -0.97
CA MET A 308 -6.30 11.24 0.31
C MET A 308 -6.08 9.72 0.25
N TRP A 309 -7.12 8.96 -0.06
CA TRP A 309 -7.05 7.49 -0.07
C TRP A 309 -6.33 6.91 -1.28
N SER A 310 -6.27 7.62 -2.41
CA SER A 310 -5.68 7.14 -3.67
C SER A 310 -4.30 7.69 -4.01
N LYS A 311 -3.76 8.68 -3.29
CA LYS A 311 -2.42 9.22 -3.57
C LYS A 311 -1.64 9.66 -2.34
N THR A 312 -2.32 10.01 -1.24
CA THR A 312 -1.66 10.62 -0.08
C THR A 312 -1.42 9.62 1.05
N TRP A 313 -2.46 8.90 1.49
CA TRP A 313 -2.40 7.94 2.59
C TRP A 313 -1.84 6.58 2.12
N HIS A 314 -1.05 5.93 3.00
CA HIS A 314 -0.08 4.86 2.72
C HIS A 314 -0.46 3.86 1.59
N GLY A 315 0.57 3.40 0.86
CA GLY A 315 0.41 2.49 -0.27
C GLY A 315 0.43 0.99 0.06
N TYR A 316 0.82 0.57 1.26
CA TYR A 316 1.08 -0.86 1.58
C TYR A 316 -0.09 -1.79 1.32
N ASN A 317 -1.29 -1.40 1.74
CA ASN A 317 -2.45 -2.28 1.59
C ASN A 317 -3.05 -2.23 0.18
N ARG A 318 -2.67 -1.26 -0.64
CA ARG A 318 -3.45 -0.97 -1.85
C ARG A 318 -3.36 -2.02 -2.92
N ARG A 319 -2.19 -2.62 -3.11
CA ARG A 319 -2.01 -3.65 -4.12
C ARG A 319 -2.96 -4.81 -3.85
N TRP A 320 -2.86 -5.43 -2.67
CA TRP A 320 -3.69 -6.58 -2.34
C TRP A 320 -5.18 -6.21 -2.25
N LEU A 321 -5.52 -5.03 -1.72
CA LEU A 321 -6.90 -4.55 -1.66
C LEU A 321 -7.50 -4.35 -3.07
N TYR A 322 -6.70 -3.88 -4.01
CA TYR A 322 -7.12 -3.77 -5.40
C TYR A 322 -7.26 -5.15 -6.05
N VAL A 323 -6.27 -6.01 -5.91
CA VAL A 323 -6.30 -7.36 -6.51
C VAL A 323 -7.45 -8.19 -5.96
N LEU A 324 -7.60 -8.28 -4.63
CA LEU A 324 -8.62 -9.11 -3.99
C LEU A 324 -9.99 -8.43 -3.98
N GLY A 325 -10.07 -7.19 -3.50
CA GLY A 325 -11.35 -6.50 -3.32
C GLY A 325 -11.93 -5.99 -4.62
N TRP A 326 -11.13 -5.24 -5.39
CA TRP A 326 -11.61 -4.58 -6.60
C TRP A 326 -11.76 -5.53 -7.78
N ILE A 327 -10.67 -6.24 -8.14
CA ILE A 327 -10.67 -7.17 -9.27
C ILE A 327 -11.32 -8.49 -8.88
N GLY A 328 -10.81 -9.16 -7.83
CA GLY A 328 -11.27 -10.48 -7.43
C GLY A 328 -12.77 -10.51 -7.10
N ILE A 329 -13.20 -9.80 -6.07
CA ILE A 329 -14.62 -9.80 -5.68
C ILE A 329 -15.45 -8.92 -6.61
N GLY A 330 -15.02 -7.68 -6.85
CA GLY A 330 -15.81 -6.71 -7.61
C GLY A 330 -16.03 -7.11 -9.07
N GLU A 331 -14.97 -7.44 -9.80
CA GLU A 331 -15.04 -7.71 -11.24
C GLU A 331 -15.32 -9.19 -11.52
N ASN A 332 -14.57 -10.10 -10.91
CA ASN A 332 -14.66 -11.52 -11.26
C ASN A 332 -15.84 -12.23 -10.59
N VAL A 333 -16.09 -11.99 -9.30
CA VAL A 333 -17.20 -12.66 -8.57
C VAL A 333 -18.55 -11.98 -8.81
N LEU A 334 -18.60 -10.65 -8.72
CA LEU A 334 -19.84 -9.88 -8.84
C LEU A 334 -20.15 -9.41 -10.28
N GLY A 335 -19.24 -9.61 -11.23
CA GLY A 335 -19.45 -9.23 -12.63
C GLY A 335 -19.60 -7.71 -12.85
N LEU A 336 -19.07 -6.88 -11.95
CA LEU A 336 -19.15 -5.42 -12.09
C LEU A 336 -18.20 -4.94 -13.19
N THR A 337 -18.58 -3.88 -13.91
CA THR A 337 -17.81 -3.38 -15.07
C THR A 337 -16.35 -3.12 -14.70
N HIS A 338 -15.42 -3.53 -15.55
CA HIS A 338 -13.99 -3.22 -15.38
C HIS A 338 -13.78 -1.71 -15.31
N THR A 339 -13.13 -1.26 -14.24
CA THR A 339 -12.87 0.17 -14.00
C THR A 339 -11.41 0.38 -13.60
N GLY A 340 -10.68 1.15 -14.42
CA GLY A 340 -9.24 1.37 -14.30
C GLY A 340 -8.60 1.79 -15.63
N ILE A 341 -7.39 2.35 -15.60
CA ILE A 341 -6.55 2.48 -16.80
C ILE A 341 -5.83 1.12 -16.94
N SER A 342 -6.12 0.40 -18.02
CA SER A 342 -5.78 -0.99 -18.34
C SER A 342 -6.58 -2.07 -17.58
N SER A 343 -7.67 -2.49 -18.20
CA SER A 343 -8.31 -3.76 -17.93
C SER A 343 -7.50 -4.85 -18.64
N HIS A 344 -6.81 -5.66 -17.86
CA HIS A 344 -6.03 -6.86 -18.20
C HIS A 344 -4.58 -6.67 -18.67
N PRO A 345 -3.61 -7.29 -17.96
CA PRO A 345 -2.28 -7.55 -18.49
C PRO A 345 -2.36 -8.74 -19.44
N THR A 346 -2.87 -8.57 -20.65
CA THR A 346 -2.45 -9.47 -21.71
C THR A 346 -1.07 -9.00 -22.14
N ILE A 347 -0.04 -9.82 -21.89
CA ILE A 347 1.24 -9.71 -22.60
C ILE A 347 0.86 -9.50 -24.07
N PRO A 348 1.31 -8.42 -24.74
CA PRO A 348 1.00 -8.24 -26.15
C PRO A 348 1.32 -9.54 -26.88
N GLU A 349 0.36 -10.09 -27.61
CA GLU A 349 0.46 -11.40 -28.27
C GLU A 349 1.76 -11.52 -29.10
N GLN A 350 2.32 -10.40 -29.55
CA GLN A 350 3.60 -10.26 -30.23
C GLN A 350 4.82 -10.71 -29.41
N LEU A 351 4.86 -10.46 -28.09
CA LEU A 351 5.93 -10.92 -27.19
C LEU A 351 5.80 -12.42 -26.89
N GLN A 352 4.57 -12.92 -26.83
CA GLN A 352 4.30 -14.36 -26.68
C GLN A 352 4.69 -15.12 -27.95
N LYS A 353 4.40 -14.54 -29.13
CA LYS A 353 4.78 -15.07 -30.43
C LYS A 353 6.29 -15.00 -30.71
N LEU A 354 7.03 -14.09 -30.08
CA LEU A 354 8.50 -14.06 -30.19
C LEU A 354 9.19 -15.30 -29.57
N HIS A 355 8.49 -16.01 -28.68
CA HIS A 355 8.95 -17.29 -28.12
C HIS A 355 8.52 -18.52 -28.95
N THR A 356 7.58 -18.38 -29.90
CA THR A 356 7.15 -19.44 -30.82
C THR A 356 7.55 -19.07 -32.26
N LYS A 357 8.66 -19.65 -32.71
CA LYS A 357 9.28 -19.50 -34.05
C LYS A 357 8.30 -19.28 -35.23
N ASN A 358 8.78 -18.39 -36.13
CA ASN A 358 8.51 -18.25 -37.57
C ASN A 358 7.14 -17.75 -38.03
N GLY A 359 7.13 -16.53 -38.59
CA GLY A 359 6.20 -16.18 -39.68
C GLY A 359 5.47 -14.85 -39.53
N HIS A 360 5.85 -13.90 -40.40
CA HIS A 360 5.13 -12.70 -40.85
C HIS A 360 4.75 -11.58 -39.87
N HIS A 361 5.42 -10.44 -40.10
CA HIS A 361 5.05 -9.11 -39.61
C HIS A 361 3.73 -8.64 -40.24
N GLN A 362 2.70 -8.46 -39.42
CA GLN A 362 1.65 -7.48 -39.70
C GLN A 362 1.59 -6.48 -38.53
N ALA A 363 1.83 -5.22 -38.85
CA ALA A 363 1.71 -4.10 -37.93
C ALA A 363 0.24 -3.70 -37.80
N LEU A 364 -0.34 -3.88 -36.61
CA LEU A 364 -1.65 -3.32 -36.27
C LEU A 364 -1.43 -2.15 -35.30
N ASN A 365 -1.50 -0.94 -35.87
CA ASN A 365 -1.67 0.30 -35.14
C ASN A 365 -3.05 0.29 -34.46
N ASN A 366 -3.07 0.34 -33.12
CA ASN A 366 -4.15 0.83 -32.23
C ASN A 366 -4.28 -0.03 -30.95
N SER A 367 -3.21 -0.14 -30.16
CA SER A 367 -3.33 -0.61 -28.76
C SER A 367 -3.16 0.57 -27.80
N PRO A 368 -4.14 0.86 -26.93
CA PRO A 368 -4.01 1.91 -25.93
C PRO A 368 -3.16 1.38 -24.76
N ASN A 369 -2.01 1.99 -24.55
CA ASN A 369 -0.93 1.73 -23.56
C ASN A 369 0.19 0.80 -24.05
N GLN A 370 1.26 1.41 -24.58
CA GLN A 370 2.54 0.73 -24.85
C GLN A 370 3.29 0.29 -23.57
N SER A 371 2.90 0.75 -22.39
CA SER A 371 3.71 0.58 -21.17
C SER A 371 3.40 -0.68 -20.35
N GLY A 372 2.43 -1.53 -20.70
CA GLY A 372 2.09 -2.76 -19.96
C GLY A 372 1.67 -2.57 -18.48
N GLN A 373 1.58 -1.32 -17.99
CA GLN A 373 1.32 -1.01 -16.59
C GLN A 373 -0.18 -1.01 -16.29
N VAL A 374 -0.55 -1.74 -15.23
CA VAL A 374 -1.88 -1.77 -14.63
C VAL A 374 -1.91 -0.95 -13.34
N THR A 375 -2.17 0.34 -13.50
CA THR A 375 -2.33 1.23 -12.35
C THR A 375 -3.82 1.38 -12.01
N PRO A 376 -4.24 1.09 -10.76
CA PRO A 376 -5.58 1.40 -10.29
C PRO A 376 -5.86 2.89 -10.49
N SER A 377 -6.70 3.26 -11.45
CA SER A 377 -7.18 4.64 -11.52
C SER A 377 -8.41 4.74 -10.64
N HIS A 378 -8.46 5.79 -9.82
CA HIS A 378 -9.63 6.02 -9.00
C HIS A 378 -10.85 6.20 -9.92
N PRO A 379 -12.00 5.56 -9.61
CA PRO A 379 -13.18 5.60 -10.47
C PRO A 379 -13.65 7.01 -10.81
N ILE A 380 -13.47 7.94 -9.88
CA ILE A 380 -13.79 9.35 -10.05
C ILE A 380 -12.53 10.07 -10.54
N PRO A 381 -12.46 10.56 -11.79
CA PRO A 381 -11.34 11.36 -12.25
C PRO A 381 -11.26 12.66 -11.42
N THR A 382 -10.25 12.73 -10.56
CA THR A 382 -10.03 13.88 -9.66
C THR A 382 -9.45 15.09 -10.40
N SER A 383 -8.92 14.95 -11.62
CA SER A 383 -8.46 16.07 -12.43
C SER A 383 -8.28 15.69 -13.90
N ILE A 384 -8.49 16.68 -14.78
CA ILE A 384 -7.98 16.65 -16.16
C ILE A 384 -6.47 16.81 -16.04
N THR A 385 -5.70 15.79 -16.35
CA THR A 385 -4.25 15.91 -16.50
C THR A 385 -4.00 16.73 -17.77
N LYS A 386 -3.96 18.06 -17.64
CA LYS A 386 -3.33 18.93 -18.63
C LYS A 386 -1.83 18.74 -18.43
N ASN A 387 -1.18 17.88 -19.20
CA ASN A 387 0.26 17.94 -19.46
C ASN A 387 0.62 16.96 -20.58
N SER A 388 0.64 17.47 -21.81
CA SER A 388 1.75 17.36 -22.77
C SER A 388 1.23 17.78 -24.15
N GLY A 389 1.98 18.65 -24.84
CA GLY A 389 1.90 18.82 -26.29
C GLY A 389 0.64 19.48 -26.87
N LYS A 390 0.85 20.50 -27.69
CA LYS A 390 -0.15 20.93 -28.69
C LYS A 390 -0.50 19.71 -29.55
N ASN A 391 -1.79 19.39 -29.67
CA ASN A 391 -2.41 18.43 -30.63
C ASN A 391 -2.67 16.97 -30.23
N GLU A 392 -2.64 16.56 -28.96
CA GLU A 392 -3.20 15.25 -28.58
C GLU A 392 -4.55 15.41 -27.86
N GLY A 393 -5.55 14.68 -28.35
CA GLY A 393 -6.96 14.84 -28.02
C GLY A 393 -7.23 14.92 -26.51
N LEU A 394 -8.05 15.91 -26.14
CA LEU A 394 -8.65 16.02 -24.80
C LEU A 394 -9.10 14.62 -24.33
N PRO A 395 -8.63 14.12 -23.18
CA PRO A 395 -9.08 12.83 -22.69
C PRO A 395 -10.59 12.89 -22.58
N ILE A 396 -11.25 12.00 -23.32
CA ILE A 396 -12.70 11.95 -23.49
C ILE A 396 -13.34 12.13 -22.11
N ARG A 397 -14.12 13.21 -21.99
CA ARG A 397 -14.94 13.56 -20.82
C ARG A 397 -16.01 12.47 -20.69
N ARG A 398 -15.64 11.25 -20.29
CA ARG A 398 -16.57 10.14 -20.09
C ARG A 398 -17.55 10.61 -19.02
N LYS A 399 -18.79 10.90 -19.45
CA LYS A 399 -19.90 11.07 -18.53
C LYS A 399 -19.97 9.79 -17.72
N MET A 400 -19.63 9.87 -16.43
CA MET A 400 -19.81 8.74 -15.54
C MET A 400 -21.31 8.49 -15.45
N SER A 401 -21.77 7.34 -15.94
CA SER A 401 -23.17 6.97 -15.81
C SER A 401 -23.48 6.69 -14.33
N THR A 402 -24.72 6.90 -13.91
CA THR A 402 -25.18 6.54 -12.55
C THR A 402 -24.90 5.08 -12.25
N LYS A 403 -25.07 4.18 -13.23
CA LYS A 403 -24.73 2.76 -13.14
C LYS A 403 -23.25 2.57 -12.78
N LEU A 404 -22.34 3.24 -13.48
CA LEU A 404 -20.90 3.14 -13.22
C LEU A 404 -20.53 3.70 -11.85
N MET A 405 -21.17 4.79 -11.42
CA MET A 405 -20.98 5.37 -10.09
C MET A 405 -21.39 4.39 -8.98
N ILE A 406 -22.56 3.75 -9.11
CA ILE A 406 -23.05 2.74 -8.16
C ILE A 406 -22.12 1.53 -8.11
N GLN A 407 -21.69 1.02 -9.27
CA GLN A 407 -20.76 -0.11 -9.31
C GLN A 407 -19.43 0.21 -8.62
N ASN A 408 -18.90 1.42 -8.85
CA ASN A 408 -17.67 1.87 -8.18
C ASN A 408 -17.85 2.10 -6.68
N LEU A 409 -19.03 2.54 -6.24
CA LEU A 409 -19.39 2.60 -4.82
C LEU A 409 -19.38 1.21 -4.18
N ILE A 410 -20.00 0.21 -4.82
CA ILE A 410 -20.00 -1.18 -4.33
C ILE A 410 -18.57 -1.71 -4.20
N LYS A 411 -17.74 -1.56 -5.25
CA LYS A 411 -16.32 -1.97 -5.21
C LYS A 411 -15.54 -1.25 -4.11
N SER A 412 -15.80 0.05 -3.93
CA SER A 412 -15.17 0.83 -2.87
C SER A 412 -15.59 0.32 -1.49
N PHE A 413 -16.87 0.01 -1.29
CA PHE A 413 -17.37 -0.57 -0.04
C PHE A 413 -16.70 -1.90 0.29
N ILE A 414 -16.59 -2.81 -0.68
CA ILE A 414 -15.87 -4.08 -0.52
C ILE A 414 -14.41 -3.82 -0.12
N THR A 415 -13.74 -2.92 -0.83
CA THR A 415 -12.32 -2.59 -0.59
C THR A 415 -12.10 -2.02 0.81
N PHE A 416 -12.93 -1.05 1.23
CA PHE A 416 -12.82 -0.46 2.57
C PHE A 416 -13.26 -1.44 3.66
N LEU A 417 -14.24 -2.31 3.42
CA LEU A 417 -14.61 -3.38 4.36
C LEU A 417 -13.44 -4.34 4.58
N LEU A 418 -12.80 -4.83 3.52
CA LEU A 418 -11.62 -5.69 3.63
C LEU A 418 -10.48 -4.99 4.38
N SER A 419 -10.28 -3.69 4.13
CA SER A 419 -9.33 -2.89 4.90
C SER A 419 -9.71 -2.87 6.38
N GLY A 420 -10.97 -2.57 6.72
CA GLY A 420 -11.45 -2.55 8.10
C GLY A 420 -11.25 -3.88 8.82
N LEU A 421 -11.64 -4.99 8.18
CA LEU A 421 -11.45 -6.34 8.71
C LEU A 421 -9.97 -6.68 8.94
N ASN A 422 -9.08 -6.26 8.04
CA ASN A 422 -7.64 -6.44 8.21
C ASN A 422 -7.10 -5.64 9.42
N HIS A 423 -7.64 -4.46 9.71
CA HIS A 423 -7.27 -3.71 10.90
C HIS A 423 -7.87 -4.34 12.17
N ASP A 424 -9.09 -4.87 12.10
CA ASP A 424 -9.74 -5.56 13.20
C ASP A 424 -9.17 -6.95 13.50
N PHE A 425 -8.41 -7.54 12.60
CA PHE A 425 -7.54 -8.67 12.95
C PHE A 425 -6.46 -8.25 13.97
N GLY A 426 -5.92 -7.04 13.83
CA GLY A 426 -5.07 -6.41 14.84
C GLY A 426 -5.83 -6.11 16.15
N SER A 427 -7.09 -5.66 16.04
CA SER A 427 -7.97 -5.47 17.21
C SER A 427 -8.18 -6.77 17.98
N LEU A 428 -8.47 -7.87 17.28
CA LEU A 428 -8.62 -9.19 17.88
C LEU A 428 -7.34 -9.62 18.60
N ALA A 429 -6.17 -9.44 17.98
CA ALA A 429 -4.88 -9.74 18.61
C ALA A 429 -4.66 -8.94 19.90
N LEU A 430 -4.99 -7.65 19.90
CA LEU A 430 -4.90 -6.81 21.10
C LEU A 430 -5.89 -7.23 22.18
N LEU A 431 -7.13 -7.60 21.84
CA LEU A 431 -8.10 -8.11 22.81
C LEU A 431 -7.58 -9.38 23.49
N VAL A 432 -7.01 -10.32 22.72
CA VAL A 432 -6.46 -11.56 23.28
C VAL A 432 -5.33 -11.28 24.28
N LYS A 433 -4.53 -10.24 24.05
CA LYS A 433 -3.36 -9.89 24.86
C LYS A 433 -3.68 -8.99 26.06
N ASN A 434 -4.64 -8.08 25.92
CA ASN A 434 -4.89 -7.00 26.90
C ASN A 434 -6.24 -7.15 27.64
N TYR A 435 -7.16 -7.98 27.15
CA TYR A 435 -8.50 -8.14 27.74
C TYR A 435 -8.60 -9.48 28.48
N PRO A 436 -9.23 -9.54 29.67
CA PRO A 436 -9.37 -10.78 30.43
C PRO A 436 -10.50 -11.65 29.86
N TRP A 437 -10.38 -12.04 28.58
CA TRP A 437 -11.38 -12.78 27.79
C TRP A 437 -11.75 -14.16 28.36
N GLN A 438 -10.92 -14.70 29.27
CA GLN A 438 -11.20 -15.94 30.00
C GLN A 438 -12.31 -15.75 31.04
N THR A 439 -12.45 -14.53 31.57
CA THR A 439 -13.39 -14.20 32.65
C THR A 439 -14.52 -13.30 32.20
N LYS A 440 -14.38 -12.63 31.05
CA LYS A 440 -15.37 -11.71 30.50
C LYS A 440 -15.74 -12.10 29.06
N PRO A 441 -17.03 -12.13 28.70
CA PRO A 441 -17.45 -12.41 27.35
C PRO A 441 -16.94 -11.32 26.39
N VAL A 442 -16.54 -11.73 25.18
CA VAL A 442 -16.16 -10.83 24.10
C VAL A 442 -17.28 -10.81 23.06
N TYR A 443 -17.69 -9.61 22.65
CA TYR A 443 -18.75 -9.41 21.67
C TYR A 443 -18.17 -9.10 20.29
N LEU A 444 -18.97 -9.34 19.25
CA LEU A 444 -18.58 -8.97 17.87
C LEU A 444 -18.23 -7.48 17.75
N GLY A 445 -18.94 -6.62 18.49
CA GLY A 445 -18.67 -5.18 18.54
C GLY A 445 -17.33 -4.82 19.19
N ASP A 446 -16.75 -5.70 20.02
CA ASP A 446 -15.41 -5.50 20.57
C ASP A 446 -14.33 -5.78 19.53
N ILE A 447 -14.57 -6.77 18.67
CA ILE A 447 -13.65 -7.15 17.60
C ILE A 447 -13.72 -6.13 16.46
N LEU A 448 -14.94 -5.80 16.00
CA LEU A 448 -15.19 -4.92 14.86
C LEU A 448 -15.20 -3.43 15.25
N ARG A 449 -14.25 -3.01 16.09
CA ARG A 449 -14.19 -1.62 16.60
C ARG A 449 -13.71 -0.64 15.54
N LEU A 450 -12.77 -1.03 14.68
CA LEU A 450 -12.15 -0.13 13.71
C LEU A 450 -12.88 -0.14 12.37
N THR A 451 -13.51 -1.25 11.98
CA THR A 451 -14.24 -1.41 10.70
C THR A 451 -15.25 -0.27 10.42
N PRO A 452 -16.04 0.23 11.40
CA PRO A 452 -16.95 1.35 11.18
C PRO A 452 -16.31 2.59 10.55
N PHE A 453 -15.05 2.91 10.91
CA PHE A 453 -14.30 4.02 10.30
C PHE A 453 -14.07 3.78 8.80
N PHE A 454 -13.82 2.55 8.37
CA PHE A 454 -13.53 2.26 6.98
C PHE A 454 -14.80 2.19 6.13
N ILE A 455 -15.85 1.51 6.61
CA ILE A 455 -17.09 1.31 5.83
C ILE A 455 -17.84 2.60 5.52
N VAL A 456 -17.61 3.66 6.31
CA VAL A 456 -18.23 4.97 6.07
C VAL A 456 -17.49 5.78 4.98
N GLN A 457 -16.20 5.51 4.70
CA GLN A 457 -15.42 6.27 3.73
C GLN A 457 -16.01 6.29 2.29
N PRO A 458 -16.55 5.19 1.74
CA PRO A 458 -17.23 5.19 0.44
C PRO A 458 -18.42 6.16 0.35
N ILE A 459 -19.11 6.42 1.46
CA ILE A 459 -20.21 7.40 1.50
C ILE A 459 -19.65 8.81 1.28
N GLY A 460 -18.57 9.17 1.98
CA GLY A 460 -17.89 10.45 1.80
C GLY A 460 -17.34 10.64 0.39
N LEU A 461 -16.78 9.58 -0.19
CA LEU A 461 -16.34 9.57 -1.59
C LEU A 461 -17.50 9.81 -2.57
N THR A 462 -18.67 9.24 -2.29
CA THR A 462 -19.87 9.41 -3.13
C THR A 462 -20.44 10.83 -3.03
N ILE A 463 -20.53 11.37 -1.81
CA ILE A 463 -20.96 12.76 -1.58
C ILE A 463 -20.02 13.72 -2.32
N GLU A 464 -18.71 13.53 -2.16
CA GLU A 464 -17.69 14.30 -2.87
C GLU A 464 -17.86 14.20 -4.40
N ALA A 465 -18.14 13.00 -4.92
CA ALA A 465 -18.38 12.78 -6.35
C ALA A 465 -19.56 13.60 -6.87
N ILE A 466 -20.69 13.52 -6.18
CA ILE A 466 -21.94 14.18 -6.55
C ILE A 466 -21.73 15.71 -6.54
N ILE A 467 -21.13 16.24 -5.48
CA ILE A 467 -20.82 17.67 -5.36
C ILE A 467 -19.90 18.10 -6.51
N LYS A 468 -18.79 17.39 -6.75
CA LYS A 468 -17.84 17.71 -7.83
C LYS A 468 -18.49 17.64 -9.21
N ILE A 469 -19.36 16.67 -9.47
CA ILE A 469 -20.07 16.53 -10.75
C ILE A 469 -21.01 17.71 -10.98
N ASN A 470 -21.86 18.03 -9.99
CA ASN A 470 -22.81 19.14 -10.08
C ASN A 470 -22.08 20.48 -10.21
N TYR A 471 -21.04 20.68 -9.39
CA TYR A 471 -20.22 21.88 -9.43
C TYR A 471 -19.51 22.06 -10.78
N ARG A 472 -18.88 21.01 -11.32
CA ARG A 472 -18.23 21.06 -12.64
C ARG A 472 -19.23 21.34 -13.77
N ARG A 473 -20.46 20.82 -13.67
CA ARG A 473 -21.54 21.11 -14.62
C ARG A 473 -21.91 22.58 -14.56
N PHE A 474 -22.21 23.10 -13.37
CA PHE A 474 -22.52 24.50 -13.14
C PHE A 474 -21.39 25.43 -13.62
N LYS A 475 -20.15 25.17 -13.18
CA LYS A 475 -18.96 25.91 -13.58
C LYS A 475 -18.76 25.93 -15.09
N SER A 476 -18.97 24.80 -15.78
CA SER A 476 -18.86 24.74 -17.24
C SER A 476 -19.95 25.53 -17.98
N THR A 477 -21.11 25.72 -17.35
CA THR A 477 -22.17 26.59 -17.89
C THR A 477 -21.85 28.07 -17.61
N TYR A 478 -21.37 28.38 -16.41
CA TYR A 478 -21.04 29.75 -15.98
C TYR A 478 -19.81 30.31 -16.72
N LEU A 479 -18.78 29.50 -16.92
CA LEU A 479 -17.57 29.86 -17.67
C LEU A 479 -17.72 29.63 -19.18
N ARG A 480 -18.95 29.66 -19.72
CA ARG A 480 -19.14 29.63 -21.18
C ARG A 480 -18.55 30.90 -21.79
N GLY A 481 -17.66 30.72 -22.77
CA GLY A 481 -16.85 31.80 -23.35
C GLY A 481 -15.43 31.73 -22.81
N SER A 482 -14.45 31.80 -23.71
CA SER A 482 -13.01 31.46 -23.56
C SER A 482 -12.20 32.21 -22.48
N LYS A 483 -12.85 32.76 -21.45
CA LYS A 483 -12.19 33.42 -20.34
C LYS A 483 -11.41 32.39 -19.51
N PRO A 484 -10.14 32.66 -19.20
CA PRO A 484 -9.39 31.81 -18.29
C PRO A 484 -10.08 31.77 -16.92
N GLU A 485 -9.98 30.63 -16.24
CA GLU A 485 -10.52 30.46 -14.90
C GLU A 485 -9.85 31.46 -13.93
N PRO A 486 -10.62 32.24 -13.14
CA PRO A 486 -10.04 33.15 -12.16
C PRO A 486 -9.28 32.41 -11.06
N ALA A 487 -8.09 32.91 -10.70
CA ALA A 487 -7.24 32.28 -9.68
C ALA A 487 -7.90 32.15 -8.30
N TRP A 488 -8.73 33.14 -7.90
CA TRP A 488 -9.47 33.13 -6.64
C TRP A 488 -10.48 31.97 -6.59
N LEU A 489 -11.09 31.62 -7.71
CA LEU A 489 -12.04 30.51 -7.80
C LEU A 489 -11.33 29.18 -7.61
N THR A 490 -10.19 28.98 -8.30
CA THR A 490 -9.35 27.79 -8.11
C THR A 490 -8.85 27.67 -6.66
N PHE A 491 -8.47 28.78 -6.03
CA PHE A 491 -8.08 28.80 -4.62
C PHE A 491 -9.22 28.37 -3.70
N LEU A 492 -10.41 28.95 -3.88
CA LEU A 492 -11.60 28.64 -3.07
C LEU A 492 -12.01 27.16 -3.23
N GLU A 493 -12.00 26.64 -4.46
CA GLU A 493 -12.23 25.22 -4.74
C GLU A 493 -11.26 24.32 -3.97
N ARG A 494 -9.97 24.70 -3.96
CA ARG A 494 -8.95 23.94 -3.25
C ARG A 494 -9.15 24.00 -1.74
N LEU A 495 -9.42 25.18 -1.21
CA LEU A 495 -9.65 25.40 0.22
C LEU A 495 -10.86 24.58 0.71
N ILE A 496 -11.99 24.68 0.02
CA ILE A 496 -13.22 23.94 0.38
C ILE A 496 -12.98 22.43 0.33
N GLY A 497 -12.36 21.92 -0.74
CA GLY A 497 -12.06 20.49 -0.84
C GLY A 497 -11.09 20.01 0.25
N PHE A 498 -10.13 20.85 0.63
CA PHE A 498 -9.15 20.54 1.67
C PHE A 498 -9.83 20.49 3.03
N ILE A 499 -10.65 21.49 3.36
CA ILE A 499 -11.48 21.53 4.57
C ILE A 499 -12.40 20.31 4.63
N TRP A 500 -13.12 20.00 3.55
CA TRP A 500 -13.98 18.82 3.44
C TRP A 500 -13.25 17.52 3.81
N THR A 501 -12.04 17.34 3.26
CA THR A 501 -11.23 16.14 3.50
C THR A 501 -10.97 15.95 5.00
N TRP A 502 -10.52 17.00 5.69
CA TRP A 502 -10.17 16.92 7.11
C TRP A 502 -11.39 16.87 8.02
N ILE A 503 -12.45 17.61 7.70
CA ILE A 503 -13.72 17.54 8.45
C ILE A 503 -14.29 16.13 8.38
N TRP A 504 -14.37 15.53 7.18
CA TRP A 504 -14.91 14.18 7.03
C TRP A 504 -14.08 13.13 7.78
N LEU A 505 -12.76 13.18 7.64
CA LEU A 505 -11.87 12.25 8.34
C LEU A 505 -11.96 12.43 9.85
N GLY A 506 -11.95 13.66 10.35
CA GLY A 506 -12.08 13.96 11.78
C GLY A 506 -13.44 13.53 12.35
N TYR A 507 -14.54 13.78 11.63
CA TYR A 507 -15.88 13.37 12.04
C TYR A 507 -16.02 11.85 12.10
N THR A 508 -15.42 11.14 11.15
CA THR A 508 -15.48 9.68 11.08
C THR A 508 -14.43 8.97 11.91
N ALA A 509 -13.43 9.68 12.47
CA ALA A 509 -12.29 9.08 13.16
C ALA A 509 -12.64 8.39 14.49
N ARG A 510 -13.76 8.75 15.14
CA ARG A 510 -14.12 8.26 16.48
C ARG A 510 -13.97 6.75 16.66
N PRO A 511 -14.61 5.88 15.83
CA PRO A 511 -14.49 4.42 16.02
C PRO A 511 -13.04 3.94 15.96
N PHE A 512 -12.21 4.58 15.14
CA PHE A 512 -10.79 4.24 15.03
C PHE A 512 -9.99 4.69 16.25
N VAL A 513 -10.15 5.96 16.66
CA VAL A 513 -9.38 6.56 17.76
C VAL A 513 -9.77 5.94 19.10
N GLU A 514 -11.07 5.93 19.40
CA GLU A 514 -11.62 5.33 20.61
C GLU A 514 -11.36 3.82 20.66
N GLY A 515 -11.56 3.13 19.53
CA GLY A 515 -11.30 1.70 19.41
C GLY A 515 -9.86 1.34 19.75
N MET A 516 -8.87 2.02 19.15
CA MET A 516 -7.45 1.76 19.40
C MET A 516 -7.07 1.94 20.88
N VAL A 517 -7.64 2.95 21.54
CA VAL A 517 -7.44 3.19 22.98
C VAL A 517 -8.05 2.08 23.82
N GLN A 518 -9.31 1.72 23.57
CA GLN A 518 -10.02 0.68 24.33
C GLN A 518 -9.40 -0.70 24.16
N LEU A 519 -8.83 -0.98 22.99
CA LEU A 519 -8.06 -2.19 22.70
C LEU A 519 -6.69 -2.24 23.42
N GLY A 520 -6.28 -1.12 24.04
CA GLY A 520 -5.03 -1.03 24.77
C GLY A 520 -3.80 -0.87 23.88
N ALA A 521 -3.95 -0.37 22.65
CA ALA A 521 -2.83 -0.15 21.73
C ALA A 521 -1.77 0.79 22.32
N TYR A 522 -2.18 1.69 23.23
CA TYR A 522 -1.34 2.71 23.87
C TYR A 522 -1.16 2.49 25.38
N ARG A 523 -1.62 1.35 25.92
CA ARG A 523 -1.42 1.08 27.36
C ARG A 523 0.06 0.87 27.66
N ARG A 524 0.45 1.15 28.91
CA ARG A 524 1.83 1.10 29.37
C ARG A 524 2.06 0.13 30.53
N ASP A 525 1.02 -0.59 30.89
CA ASP A 525 1.07 -1.66 31.89
C ASP A 525 2.04 -2.79 31.45
N GLY A 526 2.60 -3.50 32.44
CA GLY A 526 3.37 -4.72 32.20
C GLY A 526 4.84 -4.53 31.81
N GLY A 527 5.48 -3.40 32.13
CA GLY A 527 6.93 -3.23 31.94
C GLY A 527 7.36 -2.94 30.50
N ARG A 528 6.51 -2.29 29.70
CA ARG A 528 6.85 -1.85 28.33
C ARG A 528 8.05 -0.90 28.34
N GLN A 529 8.84 -0.96 27.27
CA GLN A 529 10.07 -0.18 27.15
C GLN A 529 9.79 1.33 27.15
N LEU A 530 10.61 2.05 27.91
CA LEU A 530 10.71 3.51 27.86
C LEU A 530 11.61 3.93 26.72
N PHE A 531 11.26 5.02 26.05
CA PHE A 531 12.05 5.58 24.98
C PHE A 531 12.51 7.01 25.33
N PRO A 532 13.68 7.43 24.85
CA PRO A 532 14.12 8.80 25.05
C PRO A 532 13.15 9.77 24.36
N SER A 533 12.83 10.89 25.01
CA SER A 533 11.96 11.93 24.50
C SER A 533 12.57 13.31 24.67
N ILE A 534 12.79 14.00 23.56
CA ILE A 534 13.33 15.35 23.52
C ILE A 534 12.23 16.33 23.93
N PHE A 535 11.05 16.25 23.33
CA PHE A 535 9.94 17.14 23.69
C PHE A 535 9.41 16.87 25.10
N GLY A 536 9.39 15.60 25.51
CA GLY A 536 9.10 15.17 26.87
C GLY A 536 10.02 15.83 27.90
N GLY A 537 11.33 15.78 27.65
CA GLY A 537 12.35 16.40 28.48
C GLY A 537 12.25 17.92 28.51
N LEU A 538 12.16 18.56 27.33
CA LEU A 538 12.18 20.01 27.20
C LEU A 538 10.92 20.71 27.72
N ILE A 539 9.74 20.13 27.53
CA ILE A 539 8.46 20.77 27.91
C ILE A 539 8.00 20.30 29.30
N TRP A 540 8.21 19.02 29.64
CA TRP A 540 7.66 18.42 30.86
C TRP A 540 8.72 17.85 31.81
N GLY A 541 10.02 17.96 31.52
CA GLY A 541 11.09 17.39 32.35
C GLY A 541 11.16 15.87 32.32
N LYS A 542 10.46 15.20 31.40
CA LYS A 542 10.42 13.73 31.28
C LYS A 542 11.22 13.25 30.07
N TRP A 543 12.51 12.99 30.28
CA TRP A 543 13.44 12.52 29.24
C TRP A 543 13.18 11.09 28.76
N TRP A 544 12.40 10.31 29.51
CA TRP A 544 12.07 8.93 29.22
C TRP A 544 10.56 8.77 29.30
N ILE A 545 9.94 8.44 28.16
CA ILE A 545 8.49 8.32 28.00
C ILE A 545 8.19 7.05 27.23
#